data_AF-A0A8S0YN49-F1
#
_entry.id   AF-A0A8S0YN49-F1
#
_cell.length_a   1.000
_cell.length_b   1.000
_cell.length_c   1.000
_cell.angle_alpha   90.00
_cell.angle_beta   90.00
_cell.angle_gamma   90.00
#
_symmetry.space_group_name_H-M   'P 1'
#
loop_
_entity.id
_entity.type
_entity.pdbx_description
1 polymer ?
#
loop_
_entity_poly.entity_id
_entity_poly.type
_entity_poly.pdbx_seq_one_letter_code
_entity_poly.pdbx_strand_id
1 'polypeptide(L)'
;MRESEELDWDLVYIGRKILMDDKEEFVTAHTTKPLYSYWTLGYLISERGARKLLDTKPLDNMLPVDEFLPIMFDQHPNDEWKAHFPVRNLQAYSAAPLLVNPTHYTGQDGYISDTEDSAIVEVNVPCHVTNEL
;
A
#
# COMPACT_ATOMS: atom_id res chain seq x y z
N MET A 1 -13.32 2.50 -15.33
CA MET A 1 -12.30 3.28 -16.05
C MET A 1 -12.02 2.49 -17.31
N ARG A 2 -12.46 2.93 -18.50
CA ARG A 2 -12.40 2.08 -19.72
C ARG A 2 -10.98 1.61 -20.04
N GLU A 3 -9.99 2.44 -19.75
CA GLU A 3 -8.58 2.13 -19.97
C GLU A 3 -8.05 0.97 -19.13
N SER A 4 -8.70 0.64 -18.01
CA SER A 4 -8.32 -0.51 -17.18
C SER A 4 -9.02 -1.82 -17.61
N GLU A 5 -9.92 -1.79 -18.60
CA GLU A 5 -10.59 -3.02 -19.09
C GLU A 5 -9.64 -3.88 -19.94
N GLU A 6 -8.65 -3.26 -20.58
CA GLU A 6 -7.64 -3.95 -21.40
C GLU A 6 -6.38 -4.34 -20.61
N LEU A 7 -6.26 -3.86 -19.36
CA LEU A 7 -5.13 -4.17 -18.48
C LEU A 7 -5.43 -5.40 -17.63
N ASP A 8 -4.46 -6.29 -17.52
CA ASP A 8 -4.55 -7.42 -16.60
C ASP A 8 -4.16 -6.99 -15.18
N TRP A 9 -5.07 -6.33 -14.46
CA TRP A 9 -4.79 -5.72 -13.14
C TRP A 9 -5.24 -6.57 -11.95
N ASP A 10 -4.51 -6.43 -10.85
CA ASP A 10 -4.86 -6.98 -9.53
C ASP A 10 -5.31 -5.89 -8.57
N LEU A 11 -4.61 -4.75 -8.61
CA LEU A 11 -4.82 -3.59 -7.77
C LEU A 11 -4.76 -2.32 -8.63
N VAL A 12 -5.70 -1.41 -8.45
CA VAL A 12 -5.65 -0.07 -9.05
C VAL A 12 -5.81 0.98 -7.96
N TYR A 13 -4.79 1.79 -7.73
CA TYR A 13 -4.91 2.95 -6.87
C TYR A 13 -5.75 4.03 -7.56
N ILE A 14 -6.72 4.57 -6.83
CA ILE A 14 -7.49 5.74 -7.25
C ILE A 14 -7.26 6.94 -6.31
N GLY A 15 -6.60 6.73 -5.18
CA GLY A 15 -6.10 7.76 -4.27
C GLY A 15 -4.95 7.23 -3.42
N ARG A 16 -3.82 7.95 -3.43
CA ARG A 16 -2.61 7.66 -2.64
C ARG A 16 -1.68 8.86 -2.57
N LYS A 17 -0.64 8.80 -1.74
CA LYS A 17 0.46 9.78 -1.73
C LYS A 17 1.60 9.30 -2.61
N ILE A 18 1.68 9.86 -3.81
CA ILE A 18 2.76 9.60 -4.76
C ILE A 18 4.05 10.25 -4.23
N LEU A 19 5.13 9.47 -4.14
CA LEU A 19 6.43 9.95 -3.63
C LEU A 19 7.45 10.20 -4.74
N MET A 20 7.28 9.57 -5.91
CA MET A 20 8.23 9.61 -7.04
C MET A 20 7.48 9.73 -8.37
N ASP A 21 6.65 10.77 -8.50
CA ASP A 21 5.75 10.97 -9.65
C ASP A 21 6.48 11.03 -11.00
N ASP A 22 7.65 11.69 -11.02
CA ASP A 22 8.49 11.85 -12.21
C ASP A 22 9.12 10.54 -12.73
N LYS A 23 8.98 9.44 -11.98
CA LYS A 23 9.55 8.13 -12.30
C LYS A 23 8.51 7.08 -12.66
N GLU A 24 7.22 7.35 -12.49
CA GLU A 24 6.19 6.37 -12.80
C GLU A 24 5.99 6.22 -14.31
N GLU A 25 5.90 4.98 -14.76
CA GLU A 25 5.71 4.66 -16.18
C GLU A 25 4.22 4.73 -16.54
N PHE A 26 3.85 5.58 -17.49
CA PHE A 26 2.52 5.59 -18.08
C PHE A 26 2.31 4.36 -18.98
N VAL A 27 1.27 3.58 -18.70
CA VAL A 27 0.85 2.44 -19.52
C VAL A 27 -0.32 2.79 -20.43
N THR A 28 -1.11 3.80 -20.05
CA THR A 28 -2.14 4.42 -20.88
C THR A 28 -2.08 5.93 -20.71
N ALA A 29 -3.01 6.68 -21.32
CA ALA A 29 -3.08 8.13 -21.14
C ALA A 29 -3.39 8.53 -19.68
N HIS A 30 -4.14 7.70 -18.95
CA HIS A 30 -4.58 8.01 -17.58
C HIS A 30 -4.23 6.94 -16.53
N THR A 31 -3.26 6.07 -16.83
CA THR A 31 -2.85 4.99 -15.94
C THR A 31 -1.34 4.86 -15.89
N THR A 32 -0.77 4.77 -14.68
CA THR A 32 0.66 4.53 -14.43
C THR A 32 0.90 3.21 -13.71
N LYS A 33 2.14 2.70 -13.78
CA LYS A 33 2.66 1.70 -12.83
C LYS A 33 3.12 2.42 -11.56
N PRO A 34 2.49 2.16 -10.41
CA PRO A 34 2.87 2.81 -9.16
C PRO A 34 4.24 2.32 -8.71
N LEU A 35 5.02 3.26 -8.19
CA LEU A 35 6.21 2.94 -7.39
C LEU A 35 5.83 2.93 -5.89
N TYR A 36 6.83 2.87 -5.01
CA TYR A 36 6.62 3.04 -3.58
C TYR A 36 5.84 4.33 -3.26
N SER A 37 4.79 4.19 -2.46
CA SER A 37 3.88 5.28 -2.11
C SER A 37 3.25 5.05 -0.76
N TYR A 38 2.90 6.14 -0.08
CA TYR A 38 2.15 6.07 1.17
C TYR A 38 0.66 6.24 0.93
N TRP A 39 -0.12 5.94 1.95
CA TRP A 39 -1.56 6.17 2.01
C TRP A 39 -2.32 5.37 0.96
N THR A 40 -3.13 4.41 1.42
CA THR A 40 -4.04 3.65 0.54
C THR A 40 -5.43 4.27 0.63
N LEU A 41 -5.58 5.53 0.19
CA LEU A 41 -6.81 6.31 0.37
C LEU A 41 -8.01 5.71 -0.38
N GLY A 42 -7.75 5.17 -1.57
CA GLY A 42 -8.77 4.52 -2.37
C GLY A 42 -8.16 3.60 -3.40
N TYR A 43 -8.76 2.43 -3.58
CA TYR A 43 -8.32 1.43 -4.53
C TYR A 43 -9.47 0.59 -5.06
N LEU A 44 -9.22 -0.05 -6.20
CA LEU A 44 -9.99 -1.18 -6.72
C LEU A 44 -9.12 -2.43 -6.59
N ILE A 45 -9.72 -3.55 -6.22
CA ILE A 45 -9.04 -4.85 -6.16
C ILE A 45 -9.85 -5.90 -6.90
N SER A 46 -9.18 -6.70 -7.73
CA SER A 46 -9.83 -7.82 -8.41
C SER A 46 -9.89 -9.03 -7.47
N GLU A 47 -10.78 -9.99 -7.75
CA GLU A 47 -10.82 -11.25 -6.99
C GLU A 47 -9.45 -11.96 -7.02
N ARG A 48 -8.78 -11.97 -8.18
CA ARG A 48 -7.44 -12.53 -8.35
C ARG A 48 -6.42 -11.81 -7.47
N GLY A 49 -6.44 -10.47 -7.46
CA GLY A 49 -5.59 -9.66 -6.61
C GLY A 49 -5.79 -9.97 -5.13
N ALA A 50 -7.05 -10.03 -4.69
CA ALA A 50 -7.39 -10.38 -3.30
C ALA A 50 -6.87 -11.78 -2.92
N ARG A 51 -7.00 -12.78 -3.80
CA ARG A 51 -6.45 -14.13 -3.58
C ARG A 51 -4.93 -14.11 -3.45
N LYS A 52 -4.22 -13.42 -4.35
CA LYS A 52 -2.76 -13.28 -4.27
C LYS A 52 -2.30 -12.66 -2.93
N LEU A 53 -3.02 -11.65 -2.44
CA LEU A 53 -2.72 -11.03 -1.14
C LEU A 53 -2.98 -11.96 0.05
N LEU A 54 -4.01 -12.80 -0.02
CA LEU A 54 -4.32 -13.77 1.05
C LEU A 54 -3.34 -14.96 1.06
N ASP A 55 -2.89 -15.41 -0.11
CA ASP A 55 -1.99 -16.54 -0.26
C ASP A 55 -0.60 -16.28 0.37
N THR A 56 -0.23 -15.02 0.61
CA THR A 56 1.00 -14.67 1.33
C THR A 56 0.88 -14.74 2.84
N LYS A 57 -0.30 -15.10 3.38
CA LYS A 57 -0.58 -15.19 4.82
C LYS A 57 -0.16 -13.91 5.56
N PRO A 58 -0.75 -12.75 5.22
CA PRO A 58 -0.30 -11.45 5.74
C PRO A 58 -0.41 -11.32 7.27
N LEU A 59 -1.20 -12.19 7.92
CA LEU A 59 -1.31 -12.22 9.38
C LEU A 59 -0.09 -12.85 10.08
N ASP A 60 0.73 -13.64 9.37
CA ASP A 60 1.94 -14.24 9.92
C ASP A 60 3.09 -13.20 10.03
N ASN A 61 3.07 -12.17 9.18
CA ASN A 61 4.03 -11.06 9.17
C ASN A 61 3.28 -9.73 8.98
N MET A 62 2.61 -9.26 10.04
CA MET A 62 1.72 -8.11 9.94
C MET A 62 2.49 -6.82 9.63
N LEU A 63 2.10 -6.16 8.55
CA LEU A 63 2.61 -4.85 8.14
C LEU A 63 1.45 -3.87 7.90
N PRO A 64 1.68 -2.56 8.06
CA PRO A 64 0.76 -1.55 7.57
C PRO A 64 0.48 -1.75 6.06
N VAL A 65 -0.75 -1.44 5.65
CA VAL A 65 -1.21 -1.76 4.28
C VAL A 65 -0.40 -1.03 3.20
N ASP A 66 0.05 0.19 3.47
CA ASP A 66 0.87 0.99 2.57
C ASP A 66 2.35 0.57 2.54
N GLU A 67 2.78 -0.30 3.44
CA GLU A 67 4.08 -1.00 3.35
C GLU A 67 3.90 -2.36 2.66
N PHE A 68 2.83 -3.09 3.01
CA PHE A 68 2.53 -4.40 2.47
C PHE A 68 2.24 -4.37 0.97
N LEU A 69 1.39 -3.46 0.49
CA LEU A 69 1.02 -3.44 -0.93
C LEU A 69 2.23 -3.18 -1.84
N PRO A 70 3.10 -2.18 -1.61
CA PRO A 70 4.33 -2.01 -2.39
C PRO A 70 5.28 -3.19 -2.34
N ILE A 71 5.31 -3.96 -1.25
CA ILE A 71 6.04 -5.24 -1.23
C ILE A 71 5.42 -6.18 -2.25
N MET A 72 4.09 -6.32 -2.26
CA MET A 72 3.38 -7.29 -3.09
C MET A 72 3.48 -7.03 -4.59
N PHE A 73 3.67 -5.78 -5.02
CA PHE A 73 3.99 -5.41 -6.41
C PHE A 73 5.49 -5.10 -6.65
N ASP A 74 6.35 -5.53 -5.73
CA ASP A 74 7.82 -5.49 -5.81
C ASP A 74 8.45 -4.10 -6.00
N GLN A 75 7.87 -3.07 -5.39
CA GLN A 75 8.38 -1.69 -5.43
C GLN A 75 8.76 -1.12 -4.06
N HIS A 76 8.71 -1.94 -3.00
CA HIS A 76 9.12 -1.50 -1.66
C HIS A 76 10.64 -1.32 -1.53
N PRO A 77 11.13 -0.26 -0.88
CA PRO A 77 12.56 0.04 -0.77
C PRO A 77 13.32 -0.84 0.24
N ASN A 78 12.63 -1.36 1.26
CA ASN A 78 13.26 -2.20 2.29
C ASN A 78 13.34 -3.68 1.85
N ASP A 79 14.56 -4.16 1.59
CA ASP A 79 14.83 -5.55 1.19
C ASP A 79 14.64 -6.56 2.33
N GLU A 80 14.88 -6.17 3.58
CA GLU A 80 14.68 -7.03 4.76
C GLU A 80 13.19 -7.39 4.87
N TRP A 81 12.31 -6.41 4.76
CA TRP A 81 10.86 -6.65 4.84
C TRP A 81 10.35 -7.46 3.65
N LYS A 82 10.83 -7.14 2.44
CA LYS A 82 10.51 -7.92 1.23
C LYS A 82 10.93 -9.39 1.36
N ALA A 83 11.98 -9.72 2.10
CA ALA A 83 12.44 -11.10 2.26
C ALA A 83 11.40 -12.00 2.95
N HIS A 84 10.50 -11.43 3.76
CA HIS A 84 9.37 -12.17 4.36
C HIS A 84 8.26 -12.52 3.36
N PHE A 85 8.24 -11.87 2.19
CA PHE A 85 7.24 -12.05 1.14
C PHE A 85 7.93 -12.40 -0.19
N PRO A 86 8.27 -13.67 -0.43
CA PRO A 86 9.04 -14.08 -1.61
C PRO A 86 8.23 -14.06 -2.91
N VAL A 87 6.90 -14.19 -2.84
CA VAL A 87 6.00 -14.14 -4.01
C VAL A 87 5.41 -12.73 -4.12
N ARG A 88 5.92 -11.94 -5.06
CA ARG A 88 5.58 -10.52 -5.25
C ARG A 88 5.10 -10.25 -6.68
N ASN A 89 3.99 -10.89 -7.05
CA ASN A 89 3.47 -10.92 -8.42
C ASN A 89 2.13 -10.17 -8.58
N LEU A 90 1.84 -9.23 -7.68
CA LEU A 90 0.65 -8.39 -7.75
C LEU A 90 0.81 -7.36 -8.89
N GLN A 91 -0.10 -7.39 -9.86
CA GLN A 91 -0.14 -6.43 -10.96
C GLN A 91 -0.83 -5.14 -10.51
N ALA A 92 -0.05 -4.17 -10.05
CA ALA A 92 -0.56 -2.89 -9.57
C ALA A 92 -0.51 -1.81 -10.65
N TYR A 93 -1.54 -0.97 -10.66
CA TYR A 93 -1.65 0.23 -11.47
C TYR A 93 -2.17 1.40 -10.63
N SER A 94 -2.09 2.62 -11.15
CA SER A 94 -2.62 3.82 -10.52
C SER A 94 -3.32 4.69 -11.55
N ALA A 95 -4.44 5.29 -11.18
CA ALA A 95 -5.05 6.37 -11.96
C ALA A 95 -4.11 7.59 -11.97
N ALA A 96 -4.02 8.25 -13.12
CA ALA A 96 -3.30 9.49 -13.33
C ALA A 96 -4.15 10.43 -14.20
N PRO A 97 -4.77 11.49 -13.65
CA PRO A 97 -4.69 11.93 -12.26
C PRO A 97 -5.46 11.03 -11.28
N LEU A 98 -5.14 11.13 -9.99
CA LEU A 98 -5.88 10.46 -8.92
C LEU A 98 -7.32 10.97 -8.82
N LEU A 99 -8.26 10.05 -8.58
CA LEU A 99 -9.69 10.34 -8.49
C LEU A 99 -10.11 10.74 -7.06
N VAL A 100 -9.38 10.29 -6.06
CA VAL A 100 -9.65 10.53 -4.64
C VAL A 100 -8.43 11.19 -4.01
N ASN A 101 -8.66 12.32 -3.35
CA ASN A 101 -7.63 13.10 -2.67
C ASN A 101 -8.17 13.55 -1.31
N PRO A 102 -7.31 13.71 -0.29
CA PRO A 102 -7.74 14.26 0.99
C PRO A 102 -8.14 15.74 0.82
N THR A 103 -8.94 16.25 1.74
CA THR A 103 -9.28 17.70 1.76
C THR A 103 -8.07 18.55 2.15
N HIS A 104 -7.23 18.03 3.05
CA HIS A 104 -5.97 18.64 3.49
C HIS A 104 -4.88 17.57 3.55
N TYR A 105 -3.70 17.89 3.03
CA TYR A 105 -2.50 17.07 3.15
C TYR A 105 -1.74 17.41 4.43
N THR A 106 -0.95 16.46 4.94
CA THR A 106 0.01 16.68 6.04
C THR A 106 0.79 17.98 5.83
N GLY A 107 0.82 18.82 6.86
CA GLY A 107 1.51 20.11 6.88
C GLY A 107 0.72 21.28 6.28
N GLN A 108 -0.46 21.05 5.71
CA GLN A 108 -1.35 22.14 5.31
C GLN A 108 -2.10 22.72 6.51
N ASP A 109 -2.42 24.02 6.44
CA ASP A 109 -3.26 24.67 7.45
C ASP A 109 -4.62 23.96 7.55
N GLY A 110 -5.07 23.70 8.78
CA GLY A 110 -6.29 22.93 9.04
C GLY A 110 -6.16 21.41 8.87
N TYR A 111 -4.97 20.86 8.59
CA TYR A 111 -4.74 19.41 8.66
C TYR A 111 -4.90 18.89 10.09
N ILE A 112 -5.65 17.80 10.24
CA ILE A 112 -5.89 17.13 11.53
C ILE A 112 -5.63 15.64 11.32
N SER A 113 -4.91 15.04 12.27
CA SER A 113 -4.62 13.60 12.32
C SER A 113 -4.68 13.12 13.76
N ASP A 114 -5.27 11.96 13.97
CA ASP A 114 -5.27 11.25 15.25
C ASP A 114 -4.17 10.20 15.35
N THR A 115 -3.47 9.91 14.24
CA THR A 115 -2.38 8.93 14.18
C THR A 115 -1.01 9.53 13.88
N GLU A 116 -0.94 10.67 13.17
CA GLU A 116 0.34 11.35 12.89
C GLU A 116 0.90 11.99 14.18
N ASP A 117 2.23 11.88 14.39
CA ASP A 117 2.95 12.40 15.57
C ASP A 117 2.45 11.91 16.95
N SER A 118 1.85 10.72 17.00
CA SER A 118 1.43 10.10 18.26
C SER A 118 2.61 9.85 19.19
N ALA A 119 2.39 10.05 20.50
CA ALA A 119 3.39 9.74 21.51
C ALA A 119 3.71 8.24 21.53
N ILE A 120 5.00 7.90 21.59
CA ILE A 120 5.44 6.51 21.77
C ILE A 120 5.00 6.05 23.15
N VAL A 121 4.21 4.97 23.21
CA VAL A 121 3.80 4.35 24.47
C VAL A 121 4.86 3.33 24.89
N GLU A 122 5.59 3.61 25.95
CA GLU A 122 6.45 2.61 26.59
C GLU A 122 5.58 1.58 27.33
N VAL A 123 5.53 0.36 26.81
CA VAL A 123 4.76 -0.72 27.43
C VAL A 123 5.63 -1.42 28.48
N ASN A 124 5.56 -0.96 29.73
CA ASN A 124 6.18 -1.65 30.88
C ASN A 124 5.31 -2.85 31.30
N VAL A 125 5.40 -3.98 30.59
CA VAL A 125 4.80 -5.25 31.04
C VAL A 125 5.90 -6.32 31.08
N PRO A 126 6.13 -6.99 32.23
CA PRO A 126 7.01 -8.15 32.25
C PRO A 126 6.36 -9.28 31.46
N CYS A 127 7.02 -9.68 30.37
CA CYS A 127 6.59 -10.81 29.54
C CYS A 127 6.72 -12.12 30.35
N HIS A 128 5.61 -12.57 30.92
CA HIS A 128 5.39 -13.98 31.22
C HIS A 128 4.05 -14.39 30.62
N VAL A 129 4.07 -14.69 29.32
CA VAL A 129 3.04 -15.53 28.70
C VAL A 129 3.63 -16.92 28.55
N THR A 130 3.46 -17.76 29.57
CA THR A 130 3.64 -19.20 29.41
C THR A 130 2.45 -19.72 28.62
N ASN A 131 2.64 -20.01 27.33
CA ASN A 131 1.76 -20.90 26.59
C ASN A 131 2.05 -22.33 27.08
N GLU A 132 1.26 -22.82 28.01
CA GLU A 132 1.13 -24.26 28.23
C GLU A 132 -0.12 -24.74 27.48
N LEU A 133 0.09 -25.75 26.63
CA LEU A 133 -0.94 -26.55 25.95
C LEU A 133 -1.64 -27.49 26.94
#